data_AF-A0A8H8S6H1-F1
#
_entry.id   AF-A0A8H8S6H1-F1
#
_cell.length_a   1.000
_cell.length_b   1.000
_cell.length_c   1.000
_cell.angle_alpha   90.00
_cell.angle_beta   90.00
_cell.angle_gamma   90.00
#
_symmetry.space_group_name_H-M   'P 1'
#
loop_
_entity.id
_entity.type
_entity.pdbx_description
1 polymer ?
#
loop_
_entity_poly.entity_id
_entity_poly.type
_entity_poly.pdbx_seq_one_letter_code
_entity_poly.pdbx_strand_id
1 'polypeptide(L)'
;MAIQQIARVDTAVPDPKEARIIIIDPEGTLTIQMYTAAAADNGERFISGAGPLTHGRLLASIKASKKLVLEHSNYFTEELRKRQLKMSNTKLPEKVTLDIRSDHVTSVELWLRAIHPNAMTDEMHDISITDVWNTLQASRTYEFSLEVLSEWFKEWIGRLGGDHCSKFTVRELSQLLLPCRFFENHQAFAHVTMRYAYEKAGHCDENNPTPYHKLHLPPGIIAGINNARTNMKTKIHQALYPPIRGFLSGSCSCKKDGMFAYQMALDRSGAWPLEEKLHGIDAISIHDLLGNLATFKFEAPNEDCELCSRDYKESTVDPCVQGVLDNFEGLCLNCIDYPNDKNLHPDFLPFAGGGKVFDKDCHIAHRQPTWWFSWLASRERRRDAPRTNQPRNQPRQRLGYQQNRMLGS
;
A
#
# COMPACT_ATOMS: atom_id res chain seq x y z
N MET A 1 -0.24 51.87 6.38
CA MET A 1 1.00 51.17 5.95
C MET A 1 0.62 50.21 4.83
N ALA A 2 1.44 50.20 3.78
CA ALA A 2 1.06 49.84 2.41
C ALA A 2 0.86 48.35 2.17
N ILE A 3 -0.17 48.04 1.38
CA ILE A 3 -0.43 46.75 0.75
C ILE A 3 0.48 46.66 -0.49
N GLN A 4 1.48 45.77 -0.47
CA GLN A 4 2.29 45.49 -1.65
C GLN A 4 1.50 44.62 -2.63
N GLN A 5 1.19 45.20 -3.80
CA GLN A 5 0.73 44.49 -4.99
C GLN A 5 1.85 43.57 -5.49
N ILE A 6 1.60 42.26 -5.45
CA ILE A 6 2.39 41.28 -6.20
C ILE A 6 1.91 41.35 -7.65
N ALA A 7 2.84 41.70 -8.55
CA ALA A 7 2.61 41.72 -9.98
C ALA A 7 2.13 40.34 -10.47
N ARG A 8 0.98 40.31 -11.14
CA ARG A 8 0.50 39.16 -11.91
C ARG A 8 1.50 38.93 -13.04
N VAL A 9 2.27 37.84 -12.94
CA VAL A 9 2.92 37.25 -14.10
C VAL A 9 1.81 36.59 -14.91
N ASP A 10 1.67 36.98 -16.18
CA ASP A 10 0.77 36.36 -17.14
C ASP A 10 1.20 34.90 -17.36
N THR A 11 0.66 33.98 -16.57
CA THR A 11 0.62 32.55 -16.91
C THR A 11 -0.57 32.36 -17.85
N ALA A 12 -0.39 32.72 -19.12
CA ALA A 12 -1.30 32.28 -20.16
C ALA A 12 -1.29 30.75 -20.13
N VAL A 13 -2.40 30.15 -19.68
CA VAL A 13 -2.63 28.71 -19.77
C VAL A 13 -2.57 28.38 -21.27
N PRO A 14 -1.66 27.51 -21.73
CA PRO A 14 -1.55 27.16 -23.15
C PRO A 14 -2.92 26.71 -23.66
N ASP A 15 -3.30 27.12 -24.87
CA ASP A 15 -4.52 26.62 -25.52
C ASP A 15 -4.48 25.09 -25.45
N PRO A 16 -5.47 24.42 -24.84
CA PRO A 16 -5.43 22.97 -24.66
C PRO A 16 -5.24 22.22 -25.98
N LYS A 17 -5.48 22.85 -27.14
CA LYS A 17 -5.31 22.27 -28.48
C LYS A 17 -3.85 22.17 -28.96
N GLU A 18 -2.89 22.88 -28.37
CA GLU A 18 -1.50 22.82 -28.82
C GLU A 18 -0.74 21.63 -28.21
N ALA A 19 -0.05 20.87 -29.05
CA ALA A 19 0.75 19.74 -28.62
C ALA A 19 1.95 20.21 -27.79
N ARG A 20 2.17 19.61 -26.61
CA ARG A 20 3.30 19.95 -25.73
C ARG A 20 4.62 19.55 -26.37
N ILE A 21 5.56 20.48 -26.51
CA ILE A 21 6.93 20.18 -26.92
C ILE A 21 7.79 20.03 -25.68
N ILE A 22 8.34 18.85 -25.45
CA ILE A 22 9.15 18.53 -24.28
C ILE A 22 10.56 18.16 -24.76
N ILE A 23 11.56 18.87 -24.26
CA ILE A 23 12.97 18.62 -24.58
C ILE A 23 13.65 18.06 -23.34
N ILE A 24 13.93 16.76 -23.36
CA ILE A 24 14.66 16.06 -22.29
C ILE A 24 16.17 16.06 -22.60
N ASP A 25 16.50 15.84 -23.88
CA ASP A 25 17.87 15.93 -24.38
C ASP A 25 17.88 16.81 -25.65
N PRO A 26 18.47 18.01 -25.61
CA PRO A 26 18.61 18.89 -26.77
C PRO A 26 19.39 18.25 -27.92
N GLU A 27 20.35 17.38 -27.63
CA GLU A 27 21.13 16.63 -28.62
C GLU A 27 20.49 15.28 -28.96
N GLY A 28 19.36 14.98 -28.33
CA GLY A 28 18.59 13.76 -28.51
C GLY A 28 18.23 13.51 -29.98
N THR A 29 18.49 12.29 -30.45
CA THR A 29 18.19 11.86 -31.82
C THR A 29 16.87 11.10 -31.95
N LEU A 30 16.17 10.85 -30.84
CA LEU A 30 14.86 10.23 -30.83
C LEU A 30 13.79 11.28 -30.48
N THR A 31 12.74 11.34 -31.30
CA THR A 31 11.52 12.11 -31.00
C THR A 31 10.37 11.13 -30.79
N ILE A 32 9.71 11.19 -29.64
CA ILE A 32 8.54 10.37 -29.33
C ILE A 32 7.30 11.27 -29.44
N GLN A 33 6.44 11.00 -30.40
CA GLN A 33 5.16 11.65 -30.59
C GLN A 33 4.07 10.84 -29.88
N MET A 34 3.43 11.46 -28.88
CA MET A 34 2.34 10.84 -28.12
C MET A 34 1.01 11.33 -28.64
N TYR A 35 0.10 10.40 -28.96
CA TYR A 35 -1.21 10.75 -29.49
C TYR A 35 -2.34 9.91 -28.88
N THR A 36 -3.55 10.47 -28.92
CA THR A 36 -4.78 9.74 -28.61
C THR A 36 -5.49 9.35 -29.89
N ALA A 37 -6.28 8.27 -29.86
CA ALA A 37 -7.17 7.99 -30.97
C ALA A 37 -8.32 9.00 -30.96
N ALA A 38 -8.65 9.56 -32.12
CA ALA A 38 -9.80 10.46 -32.23
C ALA A 38 -11.08 9.68 -31.89
N ALA A 39 -12.02 10.33 -31.19
CA ALA A 39 -13.40 9.89 -31.20
C ALA A 39 -13.87 9.83 -32.67
N ALA A 40 -14.67 8.82 -33.02
CA ALA A 40 -15.06 8.51 -34.41
C ALA A 40 -15.61 9.73 -35.19
N ASP A 41 -16.04 10.77 -34.47
CA ASP A 41 -16.80 11.89 -35.00
C ASP A 41 -15.96 13.18 -35.19
N ASN A 42 -14.73 13.26 -34.67
CA ASN A 42 -13.95 14.52 -34.64
C ASN A 42 -12.96 14.72 -35.80
N GLY A 43 -12.65 13.69 -36.59
CA GLY A 43 -11.82 13.81 -37.79
C GLY A 43 -10.38 14.33 -37.58
N GLU A 44 -9.90 14.45 -36.33
CA GLU A 44 -8.57 14.98 -36.02
C GLU A 44 -7.48 14.08 -36.60
N ARG A 45 -6.50 14.71 -37.24
CA ARG A 45 -5.35 14.04 -37.85
C ARG A 45 -4.07 14.83 -37.57
N PHE A 46 -2.98 14.11 -37.42
CA PHE A 46 -1.63 14.70 -37.30
C PHE A 46 -0.68 14.05 -38.30
N ILE A 47 0.40 14.75 -38.63
CA ILE A 47 1.47 14.21 -39.47
C ILE A 47 2.34 13.33 -38.58
N SER A 48 2.30 12.02 -38.82
CA SER A 48 3.10 11.06 -38.07
C SER A 48 4.59 11.20 -38.34
N GLY A 49 5.41 10.75 -37.40
CA GLY A 49 6.86 10.63 -37.58
C GLY A 49 7.29 9.73 -38.74
N ALA A 50 6.39 8.95 -39.33
CA ALA A 50 6.65 8.14 -40.52
C ALA A 50 6.28 8.83 -41.83
N GLY A 51 5.67 10.04 -41.79
CA GLY A 51 5.24 10.79 -42.96
C GLY A 51 3.73 10.75 -43.32
N PRO A 52 2.95 9.66 -43.08
CA PRO A 52 1.52 9.68 -43.38
C PRO A 52 0.71 10.48 -42.35
N LEU A 53 -0.46 10.96 -42.77
CA LEU A 53 -1.49 11.48 -41.86
C LEU A 53 -2.05 10.33 -41.01
N THR A 54 -1.97 10.45 -39.69
CA THR A 54 -2.53 9.50 -38.74
C THR A 54 -3.78 10.08 -38.10
N HIS A 55 -4.81 9.26 -37.93
CA HIS A 55 -6.05 9.65 -37.23
C HIS A 55 -5.79 9.70 -35.73
N GLY A 56 -6.05 10.85 -35.11
CA GLY A 56 -5.78 11.09 -33.71
C GLY A 56 -5.37 12.52 -33.42
N ARG A 57 -5.24 12.81 -32.12
CA ARG A 57 -4.75 14.09 -31.62
C ARG A 57 -3.35 13.93 -31.09
N LEU A 58 -2.41 14.70 -31.63
CA LEU A 58 -1.06 14.80 -31.06
C LEU A 58 -1.15 15.54 -29.72
N LEU A 59 -0.73 14.87 -28.64
CA LEU A 59 -0.71 15.44 -27.30
C LEU A 59 0.64 16.05 -26.97
N ALA A 60 1.72 15.37 -27.34
CA ALA A 60 3.06 15.80 -27.03
C ALA A 60 4.10 15.27 -28.02
N SER A 61 5.20 16.00 -28.13
CA SER A 61 6.41 15.57 -28.82
C SER A 61 7.59 15.69 -27.86
N ILE A 62 8.19 14.56 -27.52
CA ILE A 62 9.27 14.46 -26.53
C ILE A 62 10.58 14.16 -27.25
N LYS A 63 11.57 15.04 -27.14
CA LYS A 63 12.92 14.84 -27.68
C LYS A 63 13.84 14.26 -26.61
N ALA A 64 14.44 13.10 -26.90
CA ALA A 64 15.23 12.31 -25.95
C ALA A 64 16.42 11.61 -26.63
N SER A 65 17.36 11.12 -25.82
CA SER A 65 18.49 10.31 -26.27
C SER A 65 18.01 8.95 -26.73
N LYS A 66 18.20 8.65 -28.03
CA LYS A 66 17.92 7.33 -28.59
C LYS A 66 18.67 6.23 -27.85
N LYS A 67 19.93 6.47 -27.49
CA LYS A 67 20.78 5.48 -26.82
C LYS A 67 20.19 5.08 -25.46
N LEU A 68 19.92 6.07 -24.59
CA LEU A 68 19.42 5.83 -23.24
C LEU A 68 18.04 5.16 -23.24
N VAL A 69 17.14 5.58 -24.13
CA VAL A 69 15.82 4.97 -24.26
C VAL A 69 15.92 3.49 -24.63
N LEU A 70 16.81 3.11 -25.54
CA LEU A 70 16.97 1.71 -25.95
C LEU A 70 17.66 0.86 -24.89
N GLU A 71 18.58 1.43 -24.12
CA GLU A 71 19.23 0.75 -23.00
C GLU A 71 18.25 0.42 -21.87
N HIS A 72 17.17 1.19 -21.71
CA HIS A 72 16.22 1.06 -20.60
C HIS A 72 14.82 0.57 -21.01
N SER A 73 14.57 0.32 -22.29
CA SER A 73 13.29 -0.17 -22.80
C SER A 73 13.44 -1.16 -23.95
N ASN A 74 13.02 -2.39 -23.68
CA ASN A 74 12.91 -3.45 -24.69
C ASN A 74 11.82 -3.14 -25.73
N TYR A 75 10.73 -2.49 -25.31
CA TYR A 75 9.66 -2.07 -26.21
C TYR A 75 10.19 -1.16 -27.33
N PHE A 76 10.91 -0.09 -26.98
CA PHE A 76 11.44 0.84 -27.98
C PHE A 76 12.53 0.20 -28.84
N THR A 77 13.30 -0.72 -28.28
CA THR A 77 14.29 -1.53 -29.01
C THR A 77 13.62 -2.37 -30.10
N GLU A 78 12.58 -3.12 -29.74
CA GLU A 78 11.84 -3.93 -30.70
C GLU A 78 11.09 -3.10 -31.72
N GLU A 79 10.53 -1.95 -31.33
CA GLU A 79 9.78 -1.10 -32.25
C GLU A 79 10.69 -0.46 -33.31
N LEU A 80 11.88 -0.01 -32.93
CA LEU A 80 12.89 0.44 -33.89
C LEU A 80 13.40 -0.69 -34.78
N ARG A 81 13.60 -1.90 -34.24
CA ARG A 81 14.00 -3.08 -35.01
C ARG A 81 12.97 -3.43 -36.08
N LYS A 82 11.68 -3.46 -35.73
CA LYS A 82 10.57 -3.67 -36.69
C LYS A 82 10.57 -2.61 -37.78
N ARG A 83 10.82 -1.35 -37.43
CA ARG A 83 10.89 -0.26 -38.42
C ARG A 83 12.06 -0.43 -39.38
N GLN A 84 13.23 -0.82 -38.88
CA GLN A 84 14.38 -1.12 -39.73
C GLN A 84 14.11 -2.27 -40.71
N LEU A 85 13.45 -3.34 -40.25
CA LEU A 85 13.07 -4.47 -41.10
C LEU A 85 12.10 -4.04 -42.22
N LYS A 86 11.17 -3.13 -41.95
CA LYS A 86 10.26 -2.57 -42.96
C LYS A 86 10.96 -1.70 -44.01
N MET A 87 12.12 -1.14 -43.68
CA MET A 87 12.92 -0.31 -44.60
C MET A 87 13.91 -1.14 -45.45
N SER A 88 13.62 -2.43 -45.66
CA SER A 88 14.45 -3.35 -46.46
C SER A 88 15.92 -3.41 -46.01
N ASN A 89 16.16 -3.42 -44.69
CA ASN A 89 17.50 -3.43 -44.09
C ASN A 89 18.40 -2.22 -44.41
N THR A 90 17.84 -1.10 -44.86
CA THR A 90 18.59 0.16 -44.90
C THR A 90 18.90 0.66 -43.47
N LYS A 91 20.02 1.37 -43.30
CA LYS A 91 20.42 1.93 -42.00
C LYS A 91 19.35 2.91 -41.53
N LEU A 92 18.87 2.75 -40.29
CA LEU A 92 17.95 3.71 -39.67
C LEU A 92 18.55 5.12 -39.75
N PRO A 93 17.74 6.16 -40.04
CA PRO A 93 18.22 7.52 -40.03
C PRO A 93 18.76 7.89 -38.65
N GLU A 94 19.67 8.86 -38.62
CA GLU A 94 20.28 9.34 -37.39
C GLU A 94 19.21 9.88 -36.45
N LYS A 95 18.32 10.74 -36.97
CA LYS A 95 17.13 11.23 -36.27
C LYS A 95 15.93 10.35 -36.59
N VAL A 96 15.24 9.88 -35.56
CA VAL A 96 14.07 9.01 -35.69
C VAL A 96 12.91 9.58 -34.91
N THR A 97 11.73 9.58 -35.51
CA THR A 97 10.48 9.93 -34.83
C THR A 97 9.60 8.69 -34.67
N LEU A 98 9.20 8.36 -33.45
CA LEU A 98 8.30 7.24 -33.12
C LEU A 98 6.96 7.77 -32.62
N ASP A 99 5.87 7.21 -33.13
CA ASP A 99 4.52 7.57 -32.71
C ASP A 99 3.98 6.51 -31.76
N ILE A 100 3.66 6.90 -30.53
CA ILE A 100 3.07 6.01 -29.52
C ILE A 100 1.67 6.50 -29.14
N ARG A 101 0.74 5.55 -29.02
CA ARG A 101 -0.60 5.85 -28.52
C ARG A 101 -0.59 5.84 -27.00
N SER A 102 -0.88 6.98 -26.38
CA SER A 102 -0.98 7.11 -24.91
C SER A 102 -1.64 8.42 -24.55
N ASP A 103 -2.53 8.34 -23.57
CA ASP A 103 -3.24 9.50 -23.02
C ASP A 103 -2.49 10.10 -21.81
N HIS A 104 -1.37 9.50 -21.40
CA HIS A 104 -0.65 9.80 -20.16
C HIS A 104 0.75 10.37 -20.42
N VAL A 105 0.79 11.59 -20.97
CA VAL A 105 2.05 12.29 -21.31
C VAL A 105 2.97 12.41 -20.10
N THR A 106 2.45 12.84 -18.96
CA THR A 106 3.23 13.05 -17.72
C THR A 106 3.94 11.77 -17.26
N SER A 107 3.26 10.63 -17.32
CA SER A 107 3.84 9.34 -16.90
C SER A 107 4.98 8.87 -17.80
N VAL A 108 4.88 9.09 -19.12
CA VAL A 108 5.97 8.77 -20.05
C VAL A 108 7.10 9.79 -19.94
N GLU A 109 6.78 11.07 -19.77
CA GLU A 109 7.74 12.13 -19.50
C GLU A 109 8.58 11.79 -18.26
N LEU A 110 7.95 11.37 -17.17
CA LEU A 110 8.64 10.96 -15.94
C LEU A 110 9.66 9.83 -16.20
N TRP A 111 9.26 8.77 -16.89
CA TRP A 111 10.16 7.67 -17.24
C TRP A 111 11.36 8.14 -18.04
N LEU A 112 11.11 8.95 -19.06
CA LEU A 112 12.16 9.48 -19.92
C LEU A 112 13.08 10.43 -19.14
N ARG A 113 12.55 11.29 -18.26
CA ARG A 113 13.38 12.15 -17.40
C ARG A 113 14.23 11.34 -16.43
N ALA A 114 13.70 10.25 -15.88
CA ALA A 114 14.42 9.42 -14.92
C ALA A 114 15.63 8.68 -15.51
N ILE A 115 15.53 8.22 -16.76
CA ILE A 115 16.65 7.55 -17.44
C ILE A 115 17.68 8.54 -18.02
N HIS A 116 17.38 9.85 -18.03
CA HIS A 116 18.30 10.89 -18.50
C HIS A 116 18.96 11.61 -17.32
N PRO A 117 20.30 11.60 -17.23
CA PRO A 117 20.99 12.31 -16.16
C PRO A 117 20.61 13.80 -16.13
N ASN A 118 20.30 14.31 -14.93
CA ASN A 118 19.96 15.71 -14.66
C ASN A 118 18.72 16.24 -15.42
N ALA A 119 17.84 15.36 -15.92
CA ALA A 119 16.64 15.77 -16.64
C ALA A 119 15.36 15.78 -15.77
N MET A 120 15.45 15.30 -14.52
CA MET A 120 14.34 15.34 -13.57
C MET A 120 14.04 16.79 -13.17
N THR A 121 12.75 17.15 -13.11
CA THR A 121 12.30 18.50 -12.72
C THR A 121 11.48 18.44 -11.45
N ASP A 122 11.29 19.59 -10.79
CA ASP A 122 10.49 19.65 -9.56
C ASP A 122 9.02 19.30 -9.82
N GLU A 123 8.45 19.66 -10.98
CA GLU A 123 7.05 19.35 -11.32
C GLU A 123 6.79 17.84 -11.39
N MET A 124 7.82 17.03 -11.66
CA MET A 124 7.71 15.57 -11.64
C MET A 124 7.52 15.00 -10.24
N HIS A 125 7.76 15.79 -9.19
CA HIS A 125 7.51 15.41 -7.80
C HIS A 125 6.14 15.87 -7.30
N ASP A 126 5.41 16.67 -8.08
CA ASP A 126 4.08 17.20 -7.73
C ASP A 126 2.94 16.46 -8.44
N ILE A 127 3.25 15.36 -9.15
CA ILE A 127 2.26 14.60 -9.92
C ILE A 127 1.27 13.87 -9.00
N SER A 128 0.06 13.64 -9.50
CA SER A 128 -1.02 13.01 -8.71
C SER A 128 -0.79 11.51 -8.48
N ILE A 129 -1.48 10.92 -7.50
CA ILE A 129 -1.50 9.45 -7.29
C ILE A 129 -1.96 8.75 -8.57
N THR A 130 -2.96 9.29 -9.28
CA THR A 130 -3.43 8.75 -10.56
C THR A 130 -2.31 8.69 -11.60
N ASP A 131 -1.46 9.71 -11.67
CA ASP A 131 -0.31 9.73 -12.57
C ASP A 131 0.76 8.70 -12.17
N VAL A 132 0.94 8.43 -10.87
CA VAL A 132 1.80 7.33 -10.40
C VAL A 132 1.28 5.98 -10.87
N TRP A 133 -0.03 5.75 -10.82
CA TRP A 133 -0.64 4.53 -11.37
C TRP A 133 -0.46 4.43 -12.89
N ASN A 134 -0.63 5.54 -13.61
CA ASN A 134 -0.36 5.61 -15.05
C ASN A 134 1.13 5.34 -15.35
N THR A 135 2.05 5.74 -14.48
CA THR A 135 3.49 5.44 -14.56
C THR A 135 3.77 3.96 -14.40
N LEU A 136 3.09 3.26 -13.48
CA LEU A 136 3.18 1.80 -13.37
C LEU A 136 2.66 1.10 -14.63
N GLN A 137 1.55 1.59 -15.21
CA GLN A 137 1.05 1.07 -16.47
C GLN A 137 2.03 1.33 -17.62
N ALA A 138 2.62 2.53 -17.68
CA ALA A 138 3.63 2.89 -18.68
C ALA A 138 4.86 1.98 -18.58
N SER A 139 5.31 1.61 -17.38
CA SER A 139 6.37 0.61 -17.19
C SER A 139 6.01 -0.73 -17.81
N ARG A 140 4.79 -1.24 -17.60
CA ARG A 140 4.34 -2.50 -18.22
C ARG A 140 4.21 -2.41 -19.74
N THR A 141 3.72 -1.28 -20.25
CA THR A 141 3.48 -1.09 -21.70
C THR A 141 4.77 -0.87 -22.47
N TYR A 142 5.70 -0.09 -21.92
CA TYR A 142 6.95 0.29 -22.57
C TYR A 142 8.16 -0.47 -22.00
N GLU A 143 7.92 -1.46 -21.16
CA GLU A 143 8.94 -2.35 -20.59
C GLU A 143 10.10 -1.60 -19.91
N PHE A 144 9.77 -0.55 -19.14
CA PHE A 144 10.74 0.14 -18.30
C PHE A 144 10.94 -0.59 -16.97
N SER A 145 12.19 -0.67 -16.51
CA SER A 145 12.56 -1.25 -15.21
C SER A 145 12.12 -0.34 -14.05
N LEU A 146 11.42 -0.91 -13.06
CA LEU A 146 10.86 -0.17 -11.91
C LEU A 146 11.93 0.48 -11.04
N GLU A 147 13.10 -0.17 -10.98
CA GLU A 147 14.25 0.22 -10.18
C GLU A 147 14.75 1.65 -10.50
N VAL A 148 14.57 2.10 -11.74
CA VAL A 148 14.94 3.46 -12.20
C VAL A 148 14.17 4.54 -11.43
N LEU A 149 12.92 4.27 -11.03
CA LEU A 149 12.07 5.23 -10.34
C LEU A 149 11.98 5.00 -8.82
N SER A 150 12.70 4.03 -8.26
CA SER A 150 12.61 3.72 -6.82
C SER A 150 13.01 4.90 -5.93
N GLU A 151 14.10 5.61 -6.26
CA GLU A 151 14.51 6.80 -5.49
C GLU A 151 13.57 7.98 -5.71
N TRP A 152 13.14 8.22 -6.95
CA TRP A 152 12.14 9.24 -7.25
C TRP A 152 10.84 9.00 -6.45
N PHE A 153 10.37 7.76 -6.36
CA PHE A 153 9.14 7.45 -5.62
C PHE A 153 9.30 7.69 -4.11
N LYS A 154 10.47 7.39 -3.53
CA LYS A 154 10.79 7.72 -2.13
C LYS A 154 10.72 9.23 -1.89
N GLU A 155 11.26 10.03 -2.80
CA GLU A 155 11.23 11.48 -2.71
C GLU A 155 9.80 12.04 -2.91
N TRP A 156 9.11 11.58 -3.94
CA TRP A 156 7.73 11.96 -4.26
C TRP A 156 6.79 11.70 -3.07
N ILE A 157 6.85 10.49 -2.48
CA ILE A 157 5.99 10.17 -1.35
C ILE A 157 6.38 10.92 -0.07
N GLY A 158 7.67 11.20 0.13
CA GLY A 158 8.13 12.02 1.25
C GLY A 158 7.61 13.46 1.17
N ARG A 159 7.69 14.07 -0.02
CA ARG A 159 7.21 15.43 -0.27
C ARG A 159 5.69 15.55 -0.06
N LEU A 160 4.91 14.68 -0.70
CA LEU A 160 3.44 14.74 -0.68
C LEU A 160 2.82 14.12 0.58
N GLY A 161 3.38 13.02 1.08
CA GLY A 161 2.82 12.27 2.19
C GLY A 161 3.16 12.82 3.56
N GLY A 162 4.23 13.61 3.68
CA GLY A 162 4.77 14.03 4.98
C GLY A 162 5.24 12.85 5.83
N ASP A 163 5.53 13.12 7.11
CA ASP A 163 6.02 12.09 8.02
C ASP A 163 5.00 10.96 8.16
N HIS A 164 5.48 9.72 8.02
CA HIS A 164 4.67 8.50 8.11
C HIS A 164 3.40 8.53 7.24
N CYS A 165 3.47 9.19 6.07
CA CYS A 165 2.35 9.33 5.14
C CYS A 165 1.14 10.10 5.71
N SER A 166 1.30 10.88 6.80
CA SER A 166 0.22 11.55 7.56
C SER A 166 -0.68 12.48 6.74
N LYS A 167 -0.20 13.08 5.65
CA LYS A 167 -0.98 14.01 4.81
C LYS A 167 -2.01 13.31 3.92
N PHE A 168 -1.86 12.01 3.70
CA PHE A 168 -2.80 11.25 2.87
C PHE A 168 -4.07 10.89 3.65
N THR A 169 -5.20 11.02 2.98
CA THR A 169 -6.52 10.55 3.42
C THR A 169 -6.61 9.02 3.36
N VAL A 170 -7.56 8.43 4.08
CA VAL A 170 -7.81 6.97 4.06
C VAL A 170 -8.05 6.43 2.64
N ARG A 171 -8.70 7.22 1.77
CA ARG A 171 -8.94 6.87 0.37
C ARG A 171 -7.65 6.85 -0.45
N GLU A 172 -6.73 7.77 -0.17
CA GLU A 172 -5.43 7.82 -0.86
C GLU A 172 -4.51 6.72 -0.35
N LEU A 173 -4.57 6.38 0.94
CA LEU A 173 -3.84 5.22 1.49
C LEU A 173 -4.20 3.94 0.72
N SER A 174 -5.48 3.70 0.40
CA SER A 174 -5.89 2.53 -0.38
C SER A 174 -5.42 2.53 -1.83
N GLN A 175 -5.10 3.71 -2.38
CA GLN A 175 -4.49 3.87 -3.71
C GLN A 175 -2.96 3.72 -3.68
N LEU A 176 -2.32 3.98 -2.54
CA LEU A 176 -0.86 3.92 -2.39
C LEU A 176 -0.33 2.51 -2.10
N LEU A 177 -1.20 1.57 -1.71
CA LEU A 177 -0.81 0.20 -1.41
C LEU A 177 -0.03 -0.46 -2.57
N LEU A 178 -0.51 -0.30 -3.82
CA LEU A 178 0.13 -0.87 -5.00
C LEU A 178 1.44 -0.14 -5.37
N PRO A 179 1.47 1.20 -5.55
CA PRO A 179 2.72 1.92 -5.78
C PRO A 179 3.81 1.61 -4.77
N CYS A 180 3.51 1.62 -3.46
CA CYS A 180 4.48 1.32 -2.42
C CYS A 180 5.05 -0.10 -2.54
N ARG A 181 4.23 -1.07 -2.98
CA ARG A 181 4.69 -2.44 -3.25
C ARG A 181 5.60 -2.51 -4.48
N PHE A 182 5.21 -1.86 -5.57
CA PHE A 182 5.89 -1.96 -6.87
C PHE A 182 7.24 -1.24 -6.90
N PHE A 183 7.34 -0.08 -6.25
CA PHE A 183 8.61 0.66 -6.11
C PHE A 183 9.45 0.20 -4.90
N GLU A 184 9.04 -0.88 -4.24
CA GLU A 184 9.73 -1.48 -3.09
C GLU A 184 10.08 -0.48 -1.98
N ASN A 185 9.20 0.49 -1.73
CA ASN A 185 9.37 1.42 -0.63
C ASN A 185 8.87 0.80 0.68
N HIS A 186 9.77 0.07 1.36
CA HIS A 186 9.49 -0.68 2.58
C HIS A 186 8.84 0.17 3.68
N GLN A 187 9.37 1.37 3.93
CA GLN A 187 8.87 2.25 4.99
C GLN A 187 7.48 2.80 4.65
N ALA A 188 7.31 3.33 3.44
CA ALA A 188 6.02 3.82 2.99
C ALA A 188 4.96 2.72 2.99
N PHE A 189 5.30 1.52 2.52
CA PHE A 189 4.38 0.39 2.48
C PHE A 189 3.90 0.01 3.89
N ALA A 190 4.82 -0.05 4.86
CA ALA A 190 4.48 -0.31 6.26
C ALA A 190 3.56 0.78 6.83
N HIS A 191 3.90 2.05 6.66
CA HIS A 191 3.08 3.15 7.18
C HIS A 191 1.70 3.22 6.54
N VAL A 192 1.61 3.07 5.21
CA VAL A 192 0.33 3.06 4.49
C VAL A 192 -0.55 1.91 4.97
N THR A 193 -0.01 0.69 5.04
CA THR A 193 -0.78 -0.48 5.49
C THR A 193 -1.17 -0.40 6.96
N MET A 194 -0.30 0.14 7.82
CA MET A 194 -0.58 0.41 9.24
C MET A 194 -1.74 1.40 9.38
N ARG A 195 -1.57 2.63 8.89
CA ARG A 195 -2.61 3.67 8.98
C ARG A 195 -3.92 3.19 8.40
N TYR A 196 -3.88 2.53 7.24
CA TYR A 196 -5.08 1.99 6.61
C TYR A 196 -5.76 0.93 7.48
N ALA A 197 -5.00 0.09 8.19
CA ALA A 197 -5.54 -0.88 9.14
C ALA A 197 -6.18 -0.24 10.37
N TYR A 198 -5.73 0.93 10.85
CA TYR A 198 -6.34 1.59 12.00
C TYR A 198 -7.50 2.51 11.61
N GLU A 199 -7.33 3.30 10.56
CA GLU A 199 -8.17 4.44 10.23
C GLU A 199 -9.32 4.12 9.27
N LYS A 200 -9.23 3.03 8.50
CA LYS A 200 -10.37 2.64 7.65
C LYS A 200 -11.52 2.12 8.50
N ALA A 201 -12.71 2.63 8.27
CA ALA A 201 -13.96 2.02 8.70
C ALA A 201 -14.28 0.77 7.85
N GLY A 202 -14.77 -0.30 8.49
CA GLY A 202 -15.20 -1.51 7.80
C GLY A 202 -14.07 -2.33 7.16
N HIS A 203 -14.35 -2.94 6.01
CA HIS A 203 -13.42 -3.84 5.33
C HIS A 203 -12.41 -3.07 4.48
N CYS A 204 -11.10 -3.36 4.64
CA CYS A 204 -10.06 -2.79 3.79
C CYS A 204 -10.09 -3.39 2.38
N ASP A 205 -10.00 -2.52 1.38
CA ASP A 205 -9.92 -2.86 -0.04
C ASP A 205 -8.78 -2.09 -0.73
N GLU A 206 -8.46 -2.47 -1.96
CA GLU A 206 -7.60 -1.69 -2.85
C GLU A 206 -8.49 -0.74 -3.69
N ASN A 207 -8.04 0.49 -3.88
CA ASN A 207 -8.69 1.44 -4.79
C ASN A 207 -7.75 1.79 -5.94
N ASN A 208 -8.11 1.39 -7.16
CA ASN A 208 -7.39 1.78 -8.36
C ASN A 208 -8.06 3.05 -8.96
N PRO A 209 -7.38 4.21 -9.00
CA PRO A 209 -7.94 5.45 -9.57
C PRO A 209 -7.96 5.47 -11.10
N THR A 210 -7.49 4.41 -11.77
CA THR A 210 -7.36 4.30 -13.23
C THR A 210 -8.29 3.22 -13.80
N PRO A 211 -8.55 3.21 -15.12
CA PRO A 211 -9.33 2.15 -15.76
C PRO A 211 -8.56 0.80 -15.88
N TYR A 212 -7.36 0.67 -15.33
CA TYR A 212 -6.50 -0.50 -15.53
C TYR A 212 -6.82 -1.63 -14.55
N HIS A 213 -7.93 -2.33 -14.77
CA HIS A 213 -8.38 -3.46 -13.92
C HIS A 213 -7.46 -4.69 -13.86
N LYS A 214 -6.27 -4.65 -14.46
CA LYS A 214 -5.24 -5.70 -14.35
C LYS A 214 -4.06 -5.25 -13.48
N LEU A 215 -4.07 -3.99 -13.07
CA LEU A 215 -3.10 -3.40 -12.18
C LEU A 215 -3.73 -3.47 -10.79
N HIS A 216 -3.38 -4.52 -10.05
CA HIS A 216 -3.94 -4.83 -8.74
C HIS A 216 -2.91 -5.50 -7.85
N LEU A 217 -3.09 -5.34 -6.55
CA LEU A 217 -2.31 -6.04 -5.55
C LEU A 217 -2.64 -7.52 -5.53
N PRO A 218 -1.67 -8.38 -5.15
CA PRO A 218 -1.98 -9.72 -4.70
C PRO A 218 -3.05 -9.68 -3.60
N PRO A 219 -4.18 -10.43 -3.72
CA PRO A 219 -5.28 -10.36 -2.76
C PRO A 219 -4.85 -10.67 -1.32
N GLY A 220 -3.82 -11.52 -1.16
CA GLY A 220 -3.21 -11.85 0.12
C GLY A 220 -2.73 -10.63 0.91
N ILE A 221 -2.30 -9.55 0.26
CA ILE A 221 -1.91 -8.30 0.94
C ILE A 221 -3.12 -7.67 1.63
N ILE A 222 -4.24 -7.52 0.92
CA ILE A 222 -5.49 -7.00 1.47
C ILE A 222 -6.02 -7.92 2.58
N ALA A 223 -5.94 -9.24 2.39
CA ALA A 223 -6.28 -10.20 3.43
C ALA A 223 -5.39 -10.06 4.68
N GLY A 224 -4.09 -9.80 4.51
CA GLY A 224 -3.15 -9.54 5.60
C GLY A 224 -3.56 -8.33 6.45
N ILE A 225 -3.91 -7.21 5.82
CA ILE A 225 -4.40 -6.00 6.49
C ILE A 225 -5.70 -6.28 7.27
N ASN A 226 -6.66 -6.96 6.65
CA ASN A 226 -7.94 -7.29 7.30
C ASN A 226 -7.78 -8.31 8.45
N ASN A 227 -6.83 -9.24 8.35
CA ASN A 227 -6.49 -10.15 9.43
C ASN A 227 -5.86 -9.41 10.63
N ALA A 228 -5.00 -8.43 10.38
CA ALA A 228 -4.46 -7.55 11.42
C ALA A 228 -5.59 -6.80 12.15
N ARG A 229 -6.54 -6.23 11.40
CA ARG A 229 -7.75 -5.59 11.95
C ARG A 229 -8.56 -6.51 12.83
N THR A 230 -8.79 -7.74 12.37
CA THR A 230 -9.53 -8.75 13.13
C THR A 230 -8.81 -9.13 14.42
N ASN A 231 -7.48 -9.18 14.39
CA ASN A 231 -6.68 -9.43 15.59
C ASN A 231 -6.77 -8.28 16.60
N MET A 232 -6.70 -7.02 16.15
CA MET A 232 -6.89 -5.84 17.00
C MET A 232 -8.27 -5.86 17.66
N LYS A 233 -9.34 -6.11 16.90
CA LYS A 233 -10.70 -6.31 17.45
C LYS A 233 -10.73 -7.40 18.51
N THR A 234 -10.09 -8.54 18.24
CA THR A 234 -10.03 -9.67 19.18
C THR A 234 -9.32 -9.28 20.48
N LYS A 235 -8.23 -8.51 20.39
CA LYS A 235 -7.49 -8.01 21.56
C LYS A 235 -8.33 -7.06 22.40
N ILE A 236 -9.06 -6.14 21.76
CA ILE A 236 -9.99 -5.24 22.46
C ILE A 236 -11.03 -6.06 23.22
N HIS A 237 -11.66 -7.02 22.55
CA HIS A 237 -12.66 -7.88 23.19
C HIS A 237 -12.06 -8.67 24.36
N GLN A 238 -10.88 -9.29 24.17
CA GLN A 238 -10.20 -10.06 25.21
C GLN A 238 -9.78 -9.23 26.42
N ALA A 239 -9.47 -7.94 26.22
CA ALA A 239 -9.08 -7.04 27.29
C ALA A 239 -10.28 -6.46 28.05
N LEU A 240 -11.40 -6.17 27.39
CA LEU A 240 -12.57 -5.54 28.02
C LEU A 240 -13.53 -6.54 28.70
N TYR A 241 -13.46 -7.83 28.35
CA TYR A 241 -14.34 -8.88 28.88
C TYR A 241 -14.01 -9.40 30.31
N PRO A 242 -12.74 -9.47 30.77
CA PRO A 242 -12.39 -9.98 32.09
C PRO A 242 -13.11 -9.29 33.26
N PRO A 243 -13.31 -7.95 33.29
CA PRO A 243 -14.14 -7.31 34.31
C PRO A 243 -15.56 -7.89 34.42
N ILE A 244 -16.20 -8.17 33.28
CA ILE A 244 -17.54 -8.77 33.23
C ILE A 244 -17.52 -10.16 33.90
N ARG A 245 -16.51 -10.99 33.62
CA ARG A 245 -16.34 -12.28 34.32
C ARG A 245 -16.10 -12.09 35.82
N GLY A 246 -15.29 -11.09 36.20
CA GLY A 246 -15.03 -10.76 37.59
C GLY A 246 -16.32 -10.45 38.36
N PHE A 247 -17.22 -9.66 37.78
CA PHE A 247 -18.53 -9.39 38.38
C PHE A 247 -19.41 -10.64 38.45
N LEU A 248 -19.41 -11.50 37.43
CA LEU A 248 -20.20 -12.73 37.45
C LEU A 248 -19.75 -13.68 38.58
N SER A 249 -18.44 -13.81 38.79
CA SER A 249 -17.86 -14.66 39.85
C SER A 249 -17.76 -13.98 41.21
N GLY A 250 -18.03 -12.68 41.32
CA GLY A 250 -17.94 -11.92 42.57
C GLY A 250 -18.91 -12.42 43.64
N SER A 251 -18.53 -12.30 44.91
CA SER A 251 -19.38 -12.64 46.06
C SER A 251 -20.10 -11.42 46.67
N CYS A 252 -19.72 -10.19 46.29
CA CYS A 252 -20.32 -8.97 46.83
C CYS A 252 -21.77 -8.78 46.35
N SER A 253 -22.58 -8.10 47.17
CA SER A 253 -23.96 -7.75 46.84
C SER A 253 -24.05 -6.73 45.69
N CYS A 254 -23.09 -5.81 45.57
CA CYS A 254 -23.04 -4.79 44.51
C CYS A 254 -22.65 -5.32 43.12
N LYS A 255 -22.30 -6.61 42.96
CA LYS A 255 -21.73 -7.11 41.70
C LYS A 255 -22.63 -6.93 40.48
N LYS A 256 -23.95 -7.01 40.66
CA LYS A 256 -24.93 -6.82 39.58
C LYS A 256 -24.92 -5.38 39.11
N ASP A 257 -24.97 -4.44 40.05
CA ASP A 257 -24.93 -3.01 39.78
C ASP A 257 -23.57 -2.60 39.19
N GLY A 258 -22.47 -3.20 39.68
CA GLY A 258 -21.13 -2.98 39.15
C GLY A 258 -20.98 -3.45 37.71
N MET A 259 -21.49 -4.65 37.39
CA MET A 259 -21.49 -5.17 36.02
C MET A 259 -22.31 -4.29 35.08
N PHE A 260 -23.48 -3.84 35.55
CA PHE A 260 -24.35 -2.96 34.77
C PHE A 260 -23.70 -1.59 34.56
N ALA A 261 -23.16 -0.97 35.60
CA ALA A 261 -22.43 0.29 35.52
C ALA A 261 -21.22 0.22 34.60
N TYR A 262 -20.48 -0.90 34.60
CA TYR A 262 -19.34 -1.13 33.71
C TYR A 262 -19.79 -1.22 32.25
N GLN A 263 -20.81 -2.01 31.94
CA GLN A 263 -21.36 -2.09 30.58
C GLN A 263 -21.95 -0.76 30.12
N MET A 264 -22.64 -0.03 31.00
CA MET A 264 -23.14 1.31 30.71
C MET A 264 -22.02 2.32 30.48
N ALA A 265 -20.89 2.20 31.18
CA ALA A 265 -19.71 3.05 30.94
C ALA A 265 -19.07 2.74 29.58
N LEU A 266 -19.00 1.46 29.19
CA LEU A 266 -18.53 1.06 27.86
C LEU A 266 -19.47 1.56 26.76
N ASP A 267 -20.79 1.43 26.93
CA ASP A 267 -21.79 1.91 25.99
C ASP A 267 -21.74 3.44 25.83
N ARG A 268 -21.71 4.18 26.95
CA ARG A 268 -21.59 5.65 26.97
C ARG A 268 -20.33 6.16 26.27
N SER A 269 -19.26 5.37 26.23
CA SER A 269 -18.05 5.75 25.49
C SER A 269 -18.23 5.71 23.97
N GLY A 270 -19.28 5.03 23.47
CA GLY A 270 -19.53 4.84 22.04
C GLY A 270 -18.71 3.73 21.39
N ALA A 271 -17.91 2.99 22.17
CA ALA A 271 -17.08 1.88 21.70
C ALA A 271 -17.75 0.49 21.84
N TRP A 272 -18.91 0.41 22.47
CA TRP A 272 -19.61 -0.85 22.75
C TRP A 272 -21.04 -0.82 22.17
N PRO A 273 -21.62 -1.97 21.77
CA PRO A 273 -21.00 -3.29 21.57
C PRO A 273 -20.02 -3.33 20.39
N LEU A 274 -18.88 -4.02 20.54
CA LEU A 274 -17.79 -4.04 19.53
C LEU A 274 -18.25 -4.54 18.15
N GLU A 275 -19.15 -5.52 18.09
CA GLU A 275 -19.64 -6.07 16.82
C GLU A 275 -20.43 -5.03 16.02
N GLU A 276 -21.27 -4.25 16.69
CA GLU A 276 -22.09 -3.21 16.05
C GLU A 276 -21.23 -2.01 15.64
N LYS A 277 -20.22 -1.65 16.43
CA LYS A 277 -19.35 -0.50 16.12
C LYS A 277 -18.34 -0.78 15.02
N LEU A 278 -17.91 -2.04 14.84
CA LEU A 278 -16.88 -2.38 13.85
C LEU A 278 -17.41 -3.04 12.58
N HIS A 279 -18.72 -3.35 12.50
CA HIS A 279 -19.36 -3.98 11.34
C HIS A 279 -20.61 -3.23 10.92
N GLY A 280 -20.87 -3.16 9.61
CA GLY A 280 -22.07 -2.54 9.05
C GLY A 280 -21.83 -1.18 8.38
N ILE A 281 -22.92 -0.49 8.04
CA ILE A 281 -22.91 0.78 7.31
C ILE A 281 -22.35 1.91 8.18
N ASP A 282 -22.63 1.87 9.48
CA ASP A 282 -22.19 2.87 10.46
C ASP A 282 -20.92 2.43 11.22
N ALA A 283 -20.14 1.51 10.63
CA ALA A 283 -18.90 1.04 11.24
C ALA A 283 -17.92 2.19 11.42
N ILE A 284 -17.32 2.28 12.60
CA ILE A 284 -16.21 3.21 12.88
C ILE A 284 -14.87 2.53 12.67
N SER A 285 -13.80 3.32 12.61
CA SER A 285 -12.45 2.79 12.49
C SER A 285 -11.96 2.21 13.83
N ILE A 286 -10.89 1.40 13.80
CA ILE A 286 -10.24 0.94 15.04
C ILE A 286 -9.70 2.16 15.79
N HIS A 287 -9.12 3.14 15.08
CA HIS A 287 -8.61 4.37 15.68
C HIS A 287 -9.70 5.15 16.44
N ASP A 288 -10.85 5.39 15.81
CA ASP A 288 -11.97 6.10 16.44
C ASP A 288 -12.52 5.32 17.63
N LEU A 289 -12.60 3.98 17.52
CA LEU A 289 -13.04 3.14 18.62
C LEU A 289 -12.11 3.22 19.83
N LEU A 290 -10.79 3.29 19.61
CA LEU A 290 -9.81 3.51 20.67
C LEU A 290 -9.91 4.92 21.28
N GLY A 291 -10.16 5.94 20.44
CA GLY A 291 -10.44 7.31 20.91
C GLY A 291 -11.70 7.38 21.78
N ASN A 292 -12.75 6.67 21.40
CA ASN A 292 -13.97 6.52 22.17
C ASN A 292 -13.69 5.84 23.52
N LEU A 293 -12.95 4.73 23.54
CA LEU A 293 -12.54 4.06 24.79
C LEU A 293 -11.73 4.97 25.72
N ALA A 294 -10.95 5.92 25.20
CA ALA A 294 -10.23 6.88 26.04
C ALA A 294 -11.15 7.77 26.88
N THR A 295 -12.42 7.95 26.47
CA THR A 295 -13.45 8.69 27.22
C THR A 295 -14.16 7.86 28.29
N PHE A 296 -13.80 6.58 28.43
CA PHE A 296 -14.42 5.67 29.39
C PHE A 296 -14.37 6.22 30.81
N LYS A 297 -15.54 6.31 31.44
CA LYS A 297 -15.71 6.73 32.83
C LYS A 297 -16.63 5.76 33.56
N PHE A 298 -16.06 5.02 34.49
CA PHE A 298 -16.80 4.11 35.36
C PHE A 298 -17.11 4.79 36.69
N GLU A 299 -18.36 4.63 37.14
CA GLU A 299 -18.82 5.14 38.43
C GLU A 299 -19.17 3.95 39.31
N ALA A 300 -18.41 3.78 40.39
CA ALA A 300 -18.56 2.64 41.28
C ALA A 300 -19.90 2.73 42.02
N PRO A 301 -20.71 1.65 42.03
CA PRO A 301 -21.95 1.62 42.82
C PRO A 301 -21.68 1.54 44.33
N ASN A 302 -20.49 1.10 44.72
CA ASN A 302 -20.02 1.02 46.10
C ASN A 302 -18.50 1.21 46.13
N GLU A 303 -18.06 2.32 46.73
CA GLU A 303 -16.64 2.68 46.83
C GLU A 303 -15.85 1.78 47.80
N ASP A 304 -16.53 1.19 48.78
CA ASP A 304 -15.91 0.32 49.79
C ASP A 304 -15.67 -1.12 49.29
N CYS A 305 -16.25 -1.50 48.15
CA CYS A 305 -16.11 -2.84 47.61
C CYS A 305 -14.95 -2.94 46.62
N GLU A 306 -13.88 -3.65 46.99
CA GLU A 306 -12.67 -3.84 46.18
C GLU A 306 -12.91 -4.20 44.70
N LEU A 307 -13.92 -5.02 44.42
CA LEU A 307 -14.31 -5.35 43.04
C LEU A 307 -15.05 -4.19 42.36
N CYS A 308 -16.04 -3.61 43.04
CA CYS A 308 -16.90 -2.56 42.47
C CYS A 308 -16.24 -1.18 42.42
N SER A 309 -15.17 -0.93 43.19
CA SER A 309 -14.44 0.34 43.26
C SER A 309 -13.11 0.35 42.50
N ARG A 310 -12.77 -0.77 41.84
CA ARG A 310 -11.58 -0.86 41.00
C ARG A 310 -11.60 0.21 39.91
N ASP A 311 -10.47 0.87 39.72
CA ASP A 311 -10.27 1.75 38.57
C ASP A 311 -10.09 0.91 37.29
N TYR A 312 -11.20 0.67 36.59
CA TYR A 312 -11.19 -0.05 35.32
C TYR A 312 -10.61 0.77 34.16
N LYS A 313 -10.52 2.09 34.28
CA LYS A 313 -9.89 2.94 33.27
C LYS A 313 -8.40 2.66 33.23
N GLU A 314 -7.72 2.80 34.36
CA GLU A 314 -6.28 2.58 34.46
C GLU A 314 -5.90 1.09 34.40
N SER A 315 -6.68 0.21 35.03
CA SER A 315 -6.31 -1.22 35.11
C SER A 315 -6.67 -2.05 33.88
N THR A 316 -7.61 -1.58 33.04
CA THR A 316 -8.14 -2.38 31.93
C THR A 316 -8.17 -1.60 30.61
N VAL A 317 -8.83 -0.44 30.58
CA VAL A 317 -9.10 0.28 29.32
C VAL A 317 -7.82 0.90 28.74
N ASP A 318 -7.02 1.60 29.55
CA ASP A 318 -5.79 2.23 29.06
C ASP A 318 -4.72 1.22 28.60
N PRO A 319 -4.45 0.14 29.34
CA PRO A 319 -3.60 -0.94 28.86
C PRO A 319 -4.13 -1.60 27.58
N CYS A 320 -5.45 -1.72 27.43
CA CYS A 320 -6.07 -2.20 26.20
C CYS A 320 -5.77 -1.25 25.02
N VAL A 321 -6.02 0.06 25.20
CA VAL A 321 -5.79 1.06 24.16
C VAL A 321 -4.33 1.06 23.72
N GLN A 322 -3.40 1.16 24.67
CA GLN A 322 -1.97 1.15 24.36
C GLN A 322 -1.53 -0.16 23.71
N GLY A 323 -1.99 -1.30 24.23
CA GLY A 323 -1.64 -2.61 23.69
C GLY A 323 -2.18 -2.88 22.29
N VAL A 324 -3.22 -2.17 21.86
CA VAL A 324 -3.75 -2.23 20.49
C VAL A 324 -3.03 -1.27 19.57
N LEU A 325 -2.73 -0.04 20.01
CA LEU A 325 -1.95 0.93 19.22
C LEU A 325 -0.54 0.40 18.89
N ASP A 326 0.08 -0.30 19.84
CA ASP A 326 1.40 -0.92 19.67
C ASP A 326 1.34 -2.31 19.01
N ASN A 327 0.17 -2.72 18.50
CA ASN A 327 0.00 -4.10 18.04
C ASN A 327 0.53 -4.33 16.64
N PHE A 328 0.22 -3.45 15.70
CA PHE A 328 0.49 -3.64 14.28
C PHE A 328 1.24 -2.44 13.73
N GLU A 329 2.44 -2.67 13.19
CA GLU A 329 3.33 -1.63 12.64
C GLU A 329 3.25 -1.53 11.11
N GLY A 330 2.27 -2.21 10.50
CA GLY A 330 2.12 -2.33 9.05
C GLY A 330 2.57 -3.67 8.52
N LEU A 331 2.42 -3.91 7.22
CA LEU A 331 2.97 -5.08 6.58
C LEU A 331 4.43 -4.83 6.16
N CYS A 332 5.26 -5.85 6.29
CA CYS A 332 6.67 -5.83 5.94
C CYS A 332 6.89 -6.51 4.58
N LEU A 333 7.39 -5.77 3.59
CA LEU A 333 7.69 -6.33 2.26
C LEU A 333 8.70 -7.47 2.31
N ASN A 334 9.75 -7.39 3.15
CA ASN A 334 10.70 -8.50 3.33
C ASN A 334 9.99 -9.76 3.83
N CYS A 335 9.05 -9.64 4.77
CA CYS A 335 8.28 -10.78 5.28
C CYS A 335 7.25 -11.32 4.26
N ILE A 336 6.71 -10.46 3.40
CA ILE A 336 5.82 -10.87 2.29
C ILE A 336 6.62 -11.61 1.21
N ASP A 337 7.78 -11.06 0.85
CA ASP A 337 8.60 -11.56 -0.25
C ASP A 337 9.53 -12.68 0.18
N TYR A 338 9.64 -12.94 1.49
CA TYR A 338 10.52 -13.94 2.08
C TYR A 338 10.42 -15.27 1.31
N PRO A 339 11.44 -15.59 0.50
CA PRO A 339 11.37 -16.74 -0.38
C PRO A 339 11.93 -17.97 0.35
N ASN A 340 11.24 -19.09 0.20
CA ASN A 340 11.83 -20.42 0.05
C ASN A 340 12.51 -21.14 1.22
N ASP A 341 12.47 -20.70 2.49
CA ASP A 341 12.68 -21.69 3.55
C ASP A 341 11.38 -22.48 3.77
N LYS A 342 11.21 -23.50 2.92
CA LYS A 342 10.00 -24.33 2.75
C LYS A 342 9.54 -25.02 4.04
N ASN A 343 10.30 -24.88 5.13
CA ASN A 343 10.08 -25.54 6.41
C ASN A 343 9.83 -24.58 7.59
N LEU A 344 9.84 -23.26 7.42
CA LEU A 344 9.50 -22.35 8.52
C LEU A 344 7.98 -22.18 8.63
N HIS A 345 7.31 -23.24 9.09
CA HIS A 345 6.04 -23.08 9.80
C HIS A 345 6.29 -22.14 11.00
N PRO A 346 5.30 -21.38 11.48
CA PRO A 346 5.39 -20.74 12.79
C PRO A 346 5.72 -21.71 13.94
N ASP A 347 5.81 -23.03 13.71
CA ASP A 347 6.26 -24.01 14.70
C ASP A 347 7.76 -24.40 14.54
N PHE A 348 8.43 -23.96 13.46
CA PHE A 348 9.82 -24.29 13.12
C PHE A 348 10.80 -23.12 13.19
N LEU A 349 10.35 -21.90 13.53
CA LEU A 349 11.30 -20.87 13.96
C LEU A 349 12.09 -21.41 15.16
N PRO A 350 13.38 -21.09 15.35
CA PRO A 350 14.15 -21.62 16.47
C PRO A 350 13.58 -21.02 17.78
N PHE A 351 12.58 -21.69 18.37
CA PHE A 351 11.90 -21.30 19.59
C PHE A 351 12.74 -21.55 20.86
N ALA A 352 13.98 -22.01 20.70
CA ALA A 352 14.85 -22.41 21.80
C ALA A 352 15.92 -21.34 22.08
N GLY A 353 15.68 -20.51 23.10
CA GLY A 353 16.76 -20.00 23.97
C GLY A 353 17.30 -18.58 23.74
N GLY A 354 16.84 -17.82 22.74
CA GLY A 354 17.25 -16.41 22.53
C GLY A 354 16.04 -15.54 22.22
N GLY A 355 15.98 -14.32 22.75
CA GLY A 355 14.86 -13.39 22.54
C GLY A 355 14.43 -13.27 21.07
N LYS A 356 13.12 -13.19 20.83
CA LYS A 356 12.54 -13.26 19.48
C LYS A 356 12.81 -11.95 18.72
N VAL A 357 13.59 -12.02 17.65
CA VAL A 357 13.80 -10.91 16.70
C VAL A 357 12.98 -11.21 15.44
N PHE A 358 11.81 -10.59 15.32
CA PHE A 358 10.85 -10.87 14.23
C PHE A 358 11.16 -10.10 12.95
N ASP A 359 11.96 -9.04 13.07
CA ASP A 359 12.40 -8.12 12.03
C ASP A 359 13.85 -8.37 11.58
N LYS A 360 14.40 -9.55 11.91
CA LYS A 360 15.73 -9.94 11.44
C LYS A 360 15.76 -9.87 9.91
N ASP A 361 16.78 -9.21 9.38
CA ASP A 361 17.00 -9.01 7.94
C ASP A 361 15.87 -8.23 7.22
N CYS A 362 15.03 -7.53 7.98
CA CYS A 362 13.99 -6.65 7.43
C CYS A 362 14.46 -5.20 7.34
N HIS A 363 13.96 -4.46 6.34
CA HIS A 363 14.27 -3.02 6.18
C HIS A 363 13.53 -2.11 7.18
N ILE A 364 12.59 -2.66 7.93
CA ILE A 364 11.83 -1.94 8.96
C ILE A 364 11.87 -2.74 10.25
N ALA A 365 11.96 -2.04 11.38
CA ALA A 365 11.80 -2.66 12.69
C ALA A 365 10.32 -2.99 12.92
N HIS A 366 10.03 -4.20 13.40
CA HIS A 366 8.66 -4.64 13.64
C HIS A 366 8.57 -5.85 14.56
N ARG A 367 7.37 -6.09 15.12
CA ARG A 367 7.14 -7.17 16.08
C ARG A 367 6.43 -8.37 15.44
N GLN A 368 6.08 -9.32 16.29
CA GLN A 368 5.40 -10.55 15.93
C GLN A 368 4.14 -10.34 15.06
N PRO A 369 3.24 -9.37 15.36
CA PRO A 369 1.99 -9.27 14.61
C PRO A 369 2.25 -8.83 13.15
N THR A 370 3.09 -7.82 12.94
CA THR A 370 3.55 -7.42 11.60
C THR A 370 4.16 -8.57 10.82
N TRP A 371 5.06 -9.34 11.44
CA TRP A 371 5.65 -10.54 10.83
C TRP A 371 4.57 -11.55 10.42
N TRP A 372 3.66 -11.88 11.35
CA TRP A 372 2.62 -12.88 11.14
C TRP A 372 1.66 -12.53 10.00
N PHE A 373 1.16 -11.29 9.97
CA PHE A 373 0.21 -10.86 8.93
C PHE A 373 0.89 -10.68 7.58
N SER A 374 2.16 -10.30 7.54
CA SER A 374 2.98 -10.26 6.32
C SER A 374 3.22 -11.66 5.76
N TRP A 375 3.52 -12.63 6.63
CA TRP A 375 3.67 -14.03 6.24
C TRP A 375 2.36 -14.65 5.75
N LEU A 376 1.21 -14.30 6.37
CA LEU A 376 -0.09 -14.71 5.86
C LEU A 376 -0.37 -14.13 4.48
N ALA A 377 -0.02 -12.86 4.25
CA ALA A 377 -0.17 -12.20 2.95
C ALA A 377 0.64 -12.86 1.83
N SER A 378 1.72 -13.57 2.14
CA SER A 378 2.52 -14.31 1.15
C SER A 378 1.96 -15.68 0.76
N ARG A 379 1.00 -16.25 1.53
CA ARG A 379 0.50 -17.62 1.32
C ARG A 379 -0.24 -17.82 -0.01
N GLU A 380 -0.80 -16.77 -0.59
CA GLU A 380 -1.50 -16.88 -1.88
C GLU A 380 -0.52 -17.12 -3.03
N ARG A 381 0.63 -16.44 -3.06
CA ARG A 381 1.73 -16.75 -4.01
C ARG A 381 2.19 -18.21 -3.93
N ARG A 382 2.05 -18.86 -2.77
CA ARG A 382 2.43 -20.27 -2.58
C ARG A 382 1.44 -21.27 -3.17
N ARG A 383 0.18 -20.87 -3.41
CA ARG A 383 -0.82 -21.73 -4.07
C ARG A 383 -0.66 -21.73 -5.58
N ASP A 384 -0.23 -20.61 -6.15
CA ASP A 384 -0.08 -20.40 -7.60
C ASP A 384 1.32 -20.77 -8.12
N ALA A 385 2.29 -20.98 -7.24
CA ALA A 385 3.58 -21.54 -7.63
C ALA A 385 3.39 -22.98 -8.15
N PRO A 386 3.92 -23.34 -9.33
CA PRO A 386 3.83 -24.71 -9.82
C PRO A 386 4.41 -25.64 -8.76
N ARG A 387 3.65 -26.67 -8.39
CA ARG A 387 4.12 -27.76 -7.54
C ARG A 387 5.27 -28.44 -8.26
N THR A 388 6.50 -27.94 -8.09
CA THR A 388 7.70 -28.65 -8.50
C THR A 388 7.67 -29.99 -7.77
N ASN A 389 7.62 -31.08 -8.54
CA ASN A 389 7.57 -32.47 -8.08
C ASN A 389 8.50 -32.71 -6.89
N GLN A 390 7.96 -32.65 -5.67
CA GLN A 390 8.55 -33.35 -4.54
C GLN A 390 8.03 -34.79 -4.59
N PRO A 391 8.90 -35.80 -4.51
CA PRO A 391 8.47 -37.19 -4.54
C PRO A 391 7.54 -37.45 -3.36
N ARG A 392 6.30 -37.84 -3.66
CA ARG A 392 5.35 -38.44 -2.72
C ARG A 392 5.92 -39.77 -2.23
N ASN A 393 6.89 -39.75 -1.34
CA ASN A 393 7.34 -40.92 -0.60
C ASN A 393 8.02 -40.48 0.70
N GLN A 394 7.22 -40.00 1.65
CA GLN A 394 7.52 -40.24 3.05
C GLN A 394 6.24 -40.75 3.73
N PRO A 395 6.26 -41.94 4.36
CA PRO A 395 5.11 -42.49 5.02
C PRO A 395 4.73 -41.61 6.21
N ARG A 396 3.44 -41.26 6.30
CA ARG A 396 2.84 -40.62 7.48
C ARG A 396 3.03 -41.54 8.69
N GLN A 397 4.06 -41.30 9.49
CA GLN A 397 4.11 -41.83 10.84
C GLN A 397 3.02 -41.11 11.66
N ARG A 398 1.93 -41.84 11.92
CA ARG A 398 0.96 -41.49 12.95
C ARG A 398 1.69 -41.61 14.30
N LEU A 399 2.09 -40.48 14.88
CA LEU A 399 2.50 -40.44 16.28
C LEU A 399 1.26 -40.62 17.14
N GLY A 400 1.12 -41.85 17.67
CA GLY A 400 0.13 -42.20 18.67
C GLY A 400 0.41 -41.47 19.97
N TYR A 401 -0.67 -41.00 20.59
CA TYR A 401 -0.72 -40.57 21.98
C TYR A 401 -0.21 -41.70 22.89
N GLN A 402 0.97 -41.51 23.51
CA GLN A 402 1.37 -42.28 24.68
C GLN A 402 1.33 -41.35 25.89
N GLN A 403 0.29 -41.52 26.71
CA GLN A 403 0.23 -41.03 28.08
C GLN A 403 1.29 -41.77 28.90
N ASN A 404 2.28 -41.06 29.42
CA ASN A 404 3.06 -41.53 30.56
C ASN A 404 2.59 -40.80 31.83
N ARG A 405 1.81 -41.53 32.63
CA ARG A 405 1.77 -41.39 34.09
C ARG A 405 3.18 -41.60 34.64
N MET A 406 3.63 -40.75 35.56
CA MET A 406 4.42 -41.14 36.73
C MET A 406 4.44 -40.00 37.77
N LEU A 407 4.76 -40.39 39.01
CA LEU A 407 4.68 -39.70 40.31
C LEU A 407 3.31 -39.92 41.00
N GLY A 408 3.14 -40.76 42.02
CA GLY A 408 4.09 -41.44 42.90
C GLY A 408 4.18 -40.74 44.26
N SER A 409 3.30 -41.14 45.20
CA SER A 409 3.43 -41.18 46.67
C SER A 409 2.14 -41.75 47.23
#